data_AF-A0A922YYL7-F1
#
_entry.id   AF-A0A922YYL7-F1
#
_cell.length_a   1.000
_cell.length_b   1.000
_cell.length_c   1.000
_cell.angle_alpha   90.00
_cell.angle_beta   90.00
_cell.angle_gamma   90.00
#
_symmetry.space_group_name_H-M   'P 1'
#
loop_
_entity.id
_entity.type
_entity.pdbx_description
1 polymer ?
#
loop_
_entity_poly.entity_id
_entity_poly.type
_entity_poly.pdbx_seq_one_letter_code
_entity_poly.pdbx_strand_id
1 'polypeptide(L)'
;MNKSFTPVFSAVTGRVRPHLLAISILSVLVLSACGGGSDDPPDDDSGGDFPSLSIDALAGDWVQKGCVKAGNQSFKKVLRARITGQAALDYYEGVLSFSGTECKGASLLAGPSKLGSVSFEQSRANKDLAAHWGIFRTVTGTRFGAIWTLRPGNLLCLLGDEIPTNQPSLSAVSASLATVPRDNCFSR
;
A
#
# COMPACT_ATOMS: atom_id res chain seq x y z
N MET A 1 30.31 -29.40 15.09
CA MET A 1 31.17 -28.99 13.97
C MET A 1 30.80 -27.56 13.60
N ASN A 2 31.55 -26.60 14.12
CA ASN A 2 31.39 -25.17 13.82
C ASN A 2 32.03 -24.85 12.47
N LYS A 3 31.34 -24.11 11.61
CA LYS A 3 32.00 -23.36 10.53
C LYS A 3 31.44 -21.94 10.48
N SER A 4 32.27 -21.02 10.94
CA SER A 4 32.18 -19.57 10.74
C SER A 4 32.09 -19.23 9.26
N PHE A 5 31.31 -18.20 8.94
CA PHE A 5 31.39 -17.47 7.68
C PHE A 5 31.82 -16.03 7.99
N THR A 6 32.95 -15.62 7.41
CA THR A 6 33.48 -14.25 7.44
C THR A 6 33.30 -13.64 6.04
N PRO A 7 32.90 -12.36 5.93
CA PRO A 7 32.61 -11.74 4.63
C PRO A 7 33.87 -11.22 3.93
N VAL A 8 33.87 -11.29 2.60
CA VAL A 8 34.86 -10.63 1.74
C VAL A 8 34.24 -9.33 1.21
N PHE A 9 34.80 -8.20 1.65
CA PHE A 9 34.62 -6.89 1.02
C PHE A 9 35.46 -6.84 -0.26
N SER A 10 34.92 -6.25 -1.32
CA SER A 10 35.74 -5.72 -2.42
C SER A 10 35.22 -4.35 -2.80
N ALA A 11 36.04 -3.34 -2.48
CA ALA A 11 35.92 -1.99 -2.97
C ALA A 11 36.51 -1.94 -4.39
N VAL A 12 35.81 -1.26 -5.30
CA VAL A 12 36.42 -0.79 -6.55
C VAL A 12 36.37 0.73 -6.53
N THR A 13 37.54 1.33 -6.33
CA THR A 13 37.84 2.72 -6.62
C THR A 13 38.35 2.84 -8.05
N GLY A 14 37.85 3.81 -8.80
CA GLY A 14 38.38 4.19 -10.10
C GLY A 14 38.14 5.68 -10.34
N ARG A 15 39.22 6.45 -10.44
CA ARG A 15 39.25 7.92 -10.59
C ARG A 15 40.05 8.27 -11.85
N VAL A 16 39.82 9.49 -12.36
CA VAL A 16 40.70 10.35 -13.22
C VAL A 16 40.31 10.36 -14.71
N ARG A 17 39.57 11.38 -15.20
CA ARG A 17 39.92 12.73 -15.77
C ARG A 17 40.37 12.67 -17.26
N PRO A 18 40.64 13.81 -17.95
CA PRO A 18 39.72 14.83 -18.49
C PRO A 18 39.99 15.05 -20.01
N HIS A 19 39.23 15.86 -20.74
CA HIS A 19 39.81 16.65 -21.85
C HIS A 19 38.90 17.82 -22.27
N LEU A 20 39.51 19.00 -22.25
CA LEU A 20 39.05 20.28 -22.82
C LEU A 20 39.67 20.45 -24.21
N LEU A 21 38.94 21.09 -25.15
CA LEU A 21 39.36 21.97 -26.27
C LEU A 21 38.14 22.08 -27.22
N ALA A 22 37.36 23.19 -27.24
CA ALA A 22 37.60 24.49 -27.88
C ALA A 22 37.74 24.44 -29.43
N ILE A 23 36.79 25.07 -30.16
CA ILE A 23 36.99 26.26 -31.03
C ILE A 23 35.77 26.47 -31.95
N SER A 24 35.47 27.76 -32.11
CA SER A 24 34.35 28.49 -32.73
C SER A 24 34.33 28.51 -34.27
N ILE A 25 33.15 28.62 -34.91
CA ILE A 25 32.95 29.42 -36.15
C ILE A 25 31.55 30.06 -36.16
N LEU A 26 31.53 31.37 -36.46
CA LEU A 26 30.40 32.30 -36.62
C LEU A 26 29.85 32.21 -38.06
N SER A 27 28.52 32.23 -38.29
CA SER A 27 27.89 32.62 -39.58
C SER A 27 26.38 32.91 -39.45
N VAL A 28 26.06 34.21 -39.32
CA VAL A 28 25.02 35.04 -39.98
C VAL A 28 23.70 34.42 -40.52
N LEU A 29 22.55 34.91 -39.97
CA LEU A 29 21.23 35.34 -40.53
C LEU A 29 20.73 34.75 -41.89
N VAL A 30 19.45 34.45 -42.20
CA VAL A 30 18.12 35.01 -41.81
C VAL A 30 16.97 34.04 -42.23
N LEU A 31 15.80 34.19 -41.58
CA LEU A 31 14.40 34.05 -42.08
C LEU A 31 13.72 32.67 -42.33
N SER A 32 12.80 32.38 -41.40
CA SER A 32 11.40 31.95 -41.59
C SER A 32 11.07 30.74 -42.48
N ALA A 33 10.68 29.64 -41.83
CA ALA A 33 9.57 28.81 -42.27
C ALA A 33 8.96 28.05 -41.08
N CYS A 34 7.62 28.04 -41.08
CA CYS A 34 6.73 27.43 -40.11
C CYS A 34 6.85 25.90 -40.16
N GLY A 35 6.90 25.23 -39.00
CA GLY A 35 6.94 23.77 -38.93
C GLY A 35 7.22 23.26 -37.53
N GLY A 36 6.34 23.60 -36.57
CA GLY A 36 6.39 23.04 -35.22
C GLY A 36 5.96 21.57 -35.24
N GLY A 37 6.91 20.68 -35.48
CA GLY A 37 6.81 19.27 -35.10
C GLY A 37 7.57 19.10 -33.79
N SER A 38 6.84 19.11 -32.67
CA SER A 38 7.41 18.74 -31.38
C SER A 38 7.73 17.25 -31.46
N ASP A 39 9.02 16.90 -31.51
CA ASP A 39 9.49 15.59 -31.12
C ASP A 39 9.27 15.49 -29.60
N ASP A 40 8.05 15.13 -29.20
CA ASP A 40 7.82 14.70 -27.83
C ASP A 40 8.68 13.44 -27.61
N PRO A 41 9.60 13.44 -26.64
CA PRO A 41 10.23 12.19 -26.22
C PRO A 41 9.09 11.24 -25.82
N PRO A 42 9.20 9.93 -26.12
CA PRO A 42 8.19 8.99 -25.66
C PRO A 42 8.06 9.15 -24.15
N ASP A 43 6.88 9.54 -23.70
CA ASP A 43 6.48 9.40 -22.31
C ASP A 43 6.78 7.96 -21.94
N ASP A 44 7.83 7.75 -21.16
CA ASP A 44 8.01 6.52 -20.39
C ASP A 44 6.83 6.49 -19.40
N ASP A 45 5.68 6.06 -19.91
CA ASP A 45 4.51 5.66 -19.15
C ASP A 45 4.86 4.36 -18.42
N SER A 46 5.77 4.48 -17.46
CA SER A 46 5.76 3.67 -16.24
C SER A 46 4.76 4.27 -15.26
N GLY A 47 3.60 4.74 -15.73
CA GLY A 47 2.43 5.10 -14.94
C GLY A 47 1.70 3.86 -14.43
N GLY A 48 2.44 2.93 -13.82
CA GLY A 48 1.81 1.95 -12.94
C GLY A 48 1.30 2.72 -11.73
N ASP A 49 -0.01 2.91 -11.63
CA ASP A 49 -0.65 3.58 -10.48
C ASP A 49 -0.06 3.04 -9.17
N PHE A 50 0.80 3.83 -8.53
CA PHE A 50 1.35 3.49 -7.24
C PHE A 50 0.20 3.43 -6.24
N PRO A 51 0.15 2.44 -5.34
CA PRO A 51 -0.82 2.44 -4.26
C PRO A 51 -0.81 3.77 -3.49
N SER A 52 -2.00 4.33 -3.27
CA SER A 52 -2.17 5.69 -2.73
C SER A 52 -1.61 5.84 -1.32
N LEU A 53 -0.90 6.94 -1.08
CA LEU A 53 -0.47 7.41 0.24
C LEU A 53 -1.55 8.19 1.01
N SER A 54 -2.62 8.62 0.34
CA SER A 54 -3.73 9.30 1.02
C SER A 54 -4.55 8.29 1.83
N ILE A 55 -4.88 8.65 3.07
CA ILE A 55 -5.81 7.88 3.90
C ILE A 55 -7.24 7.87 3.33
N ASP A 56 -7.58 8.80 2.43
CA ASP A 56 -8.87 8.81 1.73
C ASP A 56 -9.06 7.53 0.90
N ALA A 57 -7.96 6.96 0.40
CA ALA A 57 -8.00 5.69 -0.32
C ALA A 57 -8.35 4.50 0.59
N LEU A 58 -8.16 4.64 1.91
CA LEU A 58 -8.57 3.63 2.90
C LEU A 58 -10.05 3.73 3.24
N ALA A 59 -10.67 4.89 3.04
CA ALA A 59 -12.06 5.14 3.39
C ALA A 59 -13.02 4.36 2.49
N GLY A 60 -14.19 4.04 3.03
CA GLY A 60 -15.27 3.34 2.33
C GLY A 60 -15.56 1.96 2.90
N ASP A 61 -16.32 1.19 2.13
CA ASP A 61 -16.77 -0.15 2.48
C ASP A 61 -15.91 -1.19 1.76
N TRP A 62 -15.50 -2.19 2.52
CA TRP A 62 -14.56 -3.22 2.10
C TRP A 62 -15.11 -4.59 2.51
N VAL A 63 -15.00 -5.58 1.63
CA VAL A 63 -15.48 -6.93 1.88
C VAL A 63 -14.29 -7.88 1.91
N GLN A 64 -14.20 -8.71 2.95
CA GLN A 64 -13.16 -9.72 3.03
C GLN A 64 -13.26 -10.67 1.82
N LYS A 65 -12.12 -10.98 1.21
CA LYS A 65 -12.07 -11.87 0.04
C LYS A 65 -12.50 -13.29 0.38
N GLY A 66 -11.96 -13.81 1.48
CA GLY A 66 -12.19 -15.14 1.99
C GLY A 66 -13.63 -15.39 2.36
N CYS A 67 -14.03 -16.65 2.23
CA CYS A 67 -15.34 -17.15 2.63
C CYS A 67 -15.17 -18.14 3.78
N VAL A 68 -15.76 -17.83 4.94
CA VAL A 68 -15.75 -18.74 6.08
C VAL A 68 -17.03 -19.57 6.05
N LYS A 69 -16.91 -20.89 6.20
CA LYS A 69 -18.03 -21.83 6.18
C LYS A 69 -18.36 -22.25 7.61
N ALA A 70 -19.64 -22.24 7.97
CA ALA A 70 -20.11 -22.86 9.22
C ALA A 70 -21.45 -23.56 8.98
N GLY A 71 -21.44 -24.89 9.04
CA GLY A 71 -22.61 -25.70 8.70
C GLY A 71 -23.07 -25.46 7.26
N ASN A 72 -24.35 -25.14 7.09
CA ASN A 72 -24.97 -24.83 5.79
C ASN A 72 -24.98 -23.33 5.47
N GLN A 73 -24.21 -22.53 6.21
CA GLN A 73 -24.06 -21.10 6.01
C GLN A 73 -22.61 -20.74 5.71
N SER A 74 -22.44 -19.55 5.16
CA SER A 74 -21.12 -18.97 4.92
C SER A 74 -21.11 -17.48 5.15
N PHE A 75 -19.92 -16.95 5.45
CA PHE A 75 -19.75 -15.63 6.00
C PHE A 75 -18.55 -14.91 5.39
N LYS A 76 -18.70 -13.59 5.24
CA LYS A 76 -17.59 -12.68 4.95
C LYS A 76 -17.60 -11.55 5.97
N LYS A 77 -16.41 -11.15 6.45
CA LYS A 77 -16.32 -9.89 7.20
C LYS A 77 -16.53 -8.72 6.25
N VAL A 78 -17.12 -7.67 6.78
CA VAL A 78 -17.10 -6.35 6.15
C VAL A 78 -16.39 -5.37 7.06
N LEU A 79 -15.64 -4.48 6.44
CA LEU A 79 -14.96 -3.37 7.08
C LEU A 79 -15.53 -2.08 6.50
N ARG A 80 -15.83 -1.11 7.36
CA ARG A 80 -16.14 0.25 6.95
C ARG A 80 -15.17 1.20 7.62
N ALA A 81 -14.53 2.04 6.81
CA ALA A 81 -13.60 3.07 7.25
C ALA A 81 -14.17 4.44 6.92
N ARG A 82 -14.23 5.34 7.91
CA ARG A 82 -14.73 6.71 7.73
C ARG A 82 -13.70 7.71 8.22
N ILE A 83 -13.27 8.62 7.35
CA ILE A 83 -12.36 9.70 7.75
C ILE A 83 -13.06 10.57 8.80
N THR A 84 -12.36 10.81 9.90
CA THR A 84 -12.84 11.65 11.02
C THR A 84 -11.88 12.80 11.33
N GLY A 85 -10.70 12.82 10.72
CA GLY A 85 -9.74 13.90 10.80
C GLY A 85 -8.63 13.73 9.77
N GLN A 86 -7.70 14.69 9.72
CA GLN A 86 -6.64 14.74 8.71
C GLN A 86 -5.76 13.47 8.65
N ALA A 87 -5.56 12.81 9.79
CA ALA A 87 -4.79 11.58 9.91
C ALA A 87 -5.56 10.49 10.68
N ALA A 88 -6.89 10.55 10.68
CA ALA A 88 -7.70 9.68 11.52
C ALA A 88 -8.94 9.14 10.79
N LEU A 89 -9.27 7.89 11.09
CA LEU A 89 -10.51 7.27 10.66
C LEU A 89 -11.18 6.49 11.80
N ASP A 90 -12.49 6.39 11.73
CA ASP A 90 -13.26 5.42 12.49
C ASP A 90 -13.30 4.09 11.74
N TYR A 91 -13.05 3.00 12.48
CA TYR A 91 -13.04 1.63 11.98
C TYR A 91 -14.25 0.86 12.51
N TYR A 92 -15.01 0.31 11.58
CA TYR A 92 -16.21 -0.47 11.83
C TYR A 92 -16.06 -1.86 11.21
N GLU A 93 -16.62 -2.88 11.86
CA GLU A 93 -16.76 -4.22 11.28
C GLU A 93 -18.19 -4.73 11.35
N GLY A 94 -18.52 -5.60 10.39
CA GLY A 94 -19.75 -6.37 10.36
C GLY A 94 -19.53 -7.71 9.67
N VAL A 95 -20.62 -8.41 9.39
CA VAL A 95 -20.60 -9.73 8.73
C VAL A 95 -21.70 -9.79 7.69
N LEU A 96 -21.36 -10.26 6.49
CA LEU A 96 -22.30 -10.73 5.49
C LEU A 96 -22.51 -12.22 5.68
N SER A 97 -23.77 -12.63 5.85
CA SER A 97 -24.19 -14.02 5.99
C SER A 97 -24.92 -14.47 4.74
N PHE A 98 -24.54 -15.62 4.21
CA PHE A 98 -25.08 -16.22 2.99
C PHE A 98 -25.70 -17.58 3.31
N SER A 99 -26.74 -17.96 2.57
CA SER A 99 -27.18 -19.34 2.53
C SER A 99 -26.18 -20.18 1.71
N GLY A 100 -25.94 -21.42 2.15
CA GLY A 100 -24.95 -22.30 1.52
C GLY A 100 -23.52 -21.95 1.90
N THR A 101 -22.57 -22.63 1.26
CA THR A 101 -21.17 -22.70 1.70
C THR A 101 -20.19 -21.86 0.88
N GLU A 102 -20.67 -21.12 -0.13
CA GLU A 102 -19.79 -20.52 -1.14
C GLU A 102 -19.74 -18.98 -1.11
N CYS A 103 -20.39 -18.34 -0.12
CA CYS A 103 -20.52 -16.88 -0.04
C CYS A 103 -20.99 -16.24 -1.36
N LYS A 104 -22.06 -16.80 -1.94
CA LYS A 104 -22.64 -16.39 -3.22
C LYS A 104 -24.14 -16.11 -3.05
N GLY A 105 -24.67 -15.25 -3.91
CA GLY A 105 -26.09 -14.89 -3.92
C GLY A 105 -26.44 -13.83 -2.89
N ALA A 106 -27.73 -13.77 -2.54
CA ALA A 106 -28.24 -12.82 -1.57
C ALA A 106 -27.62 -13.02 -0.18
N SER A 107 -27.28 -11.91 0.47
CA SER A 107 -26.68 -11.89 1.79
C SER A 107 -27.48 -11.04 2.76
N LEU A 108 -27.47 -11.42 4.03
CA LEU A 108 -27.90 -10.58 5.13
C LEU A 108 -26.68 -9.90 5.77
N LEU A 109 -26.73 -8.58 5.91
CA LEU A 109 -25.70 -7.81 6.62
C LEU A 109 -26.06 -7.67 8.10
N ALA A 110 -25.16 -8.08 8.98
CA ALA A 110 -25.17 -7.73 10.40
C ALA A 110 -24.09 -6.69 10.69
N GLY A 111 -24.47 -5.56 11.31
CA GLY A 111 -23.59 -4.40 11.50
C GLY A 111 -23.58 -3.44 10.29
N PRO A 112 -22.49 -2.69 10.04
CA PRO A 112 -21.23 -2.67 10.78
C PRO A 112 -21.30 -1.80 12.05
N SER A 113 -20.66 -2.26 13.12
CA SER A 113 -20.55 -1.56 14.42
C SER A 113 -19.16 -0.96 14.60
N LYS A 114 -19.07 0.21 15.25
CA LYS A 114 -17.78 0.87 15.48
C LYS A 114 -16.94 0.02 16.44
N LEU A 115 -15.74 -0.37 16.01
CA LEU A 115 -14.78 -1.08 16.85
C LEU A 115 -13.73 -0.15 17.46
N GLY A 116 -13.51 1.02 16.85
CA GLY A 116 -12.62 2.04 17.39
C GLY A 116 -12.24 3.09 16.36
N SER A 117 -11.09 3.72 16.57
CA SER A 117 -10.50 4.67 15.63
C SER A 117 -9.01 4.39 15.44
N VAL A 118 -8.51 4.71 14.26
CA VAL A 118 -7.09 4.63 13.91
C VAL A 118 -6.57 6.05 13.74
N SER A 119 -5.46 6.36 14.38
CA SER A 119 -4.70 7.60 14.14
C SER A 119 -3.38 7.24 13.49
N PHE A 120 -3.15 7.72 12.27
CA PHE A 120 -1.96 7.43 11.48
C PHE A 120 -0.84 8.43 11.78
N GLU A 121 0.38 7.91 11.88
CA GLU A 121 1.58 8.68 12.22
C GLU A 121 2.50 8.84 11.02
N GLN A 122 2.55 7.83 10.15
CA GLN A 122 3.36 7.88 8.93
C GLN A 122 2.74 7.01 7.82
N SER A 123 3.04 7.36 6.58
CA SER A 123 2.69 6.55 5.40
C SER A 123 3.88 6.48 4.45
N ARG A 124 4.07 5.33 3.79
CA ARG A 124 5.11 5.11 2.79
C ARG A 124 4.56 4.20 1.70
N ALA A 125 5.07 4.33 0.48
CA ALA A 125 4.65 3.53 -0.66
C ALA A 125 5.82 3.21 -1.58
N ASN A 126 5.67 2.11 -2.32
CA ASN A 126 6.44 1.76 -3.49
C ASN A 126 5.47 1.17 -4.54
N LYS A 127 5.99 0.65 -5.65
CA LYS A 127 5.16 0.09 -6.73
C LYS A 127 4.25 -1.07 -6.30
N ASP A 128 4.59 -1.77 -5.21
CA ASP A 128 3.92 -3.01 -4.81
C ASP A 128 2.90 -2.80 -3.67
N LEU A 129 3.11 -1.80 -2.81
CA LEU A 129 2.20 -1.49 -1.70
C LEU A 129 2.38 -0.05 -1.17
N ALA A 130 1.31 0.47 -0.58
CA ALA A 130 1.32 1.57 0.37
C ALA A 130 1.02 1.00 1.76
N ALA A 131 1.70 1.54 2.76
CA ALA A 131 1.52 1.19 4.16
C ALA A 131 1.31 2.48 4.98
N HIS A 132 0.33 2.43 5.87
CA HIS A 132 -0.04 3.51 6.79
C HIS A 132 0.07 2.96 8.22
N TRP A 133 1.07 3.44 8.95
CA TRP A 133 1.29 3.06 10.34
C TRP A 133 0.52 3.98 11.25
N GLY A 134 -0.09 3.41 12.28
CA GLY A 134 -0.83 4.17 13.26
C GLY A 134 -1.15 3.38 14.51
N ILE A 135 -1.92 4.03 15.37
CA ILE A 135 -2.42 3.45 16.61
C ILE A 135 -3.91 3.23 16.47
N PHE A 136 -4.33 1.97 16.59
CA PHE A 136 -5.73 1.61 16.73
C PHE A 136 -6.13 1.69 18.20
N ARG A 137 -7.15 2.51 18.50
CA ARG A 137 -7.77 2.61 19.81
C ARG A 137 -9.17 2.02 19.75
N THR A 138 -9.41 0.94 20.48
CA THR A 138 -10.72 0.28 20.54
C THR A 138 -11.74 1.16 21.27
N VAL A 139 -13.03 0.87 21.08
CA VAL A 139 -14.12 1.50 21.85
C VAL A 139 -14.01 1.24 23.37
N THR A 140 -13.31 0.18 23.78
CA THR A 140 -13.00 -0.12 25.19
C THR A 140 -11.76 0.62 25.71
N GLY A 141 -11.08 1.39 24.86
CA GLY A 141 -9.92 2.20 25.21
C GLY A 141 -8.56 1.49 25.10
N THR A 142 -8.52 0.21 24.72
CA THR A 142 -7.28 -0.54 24.48
C THR A 142 -6.56 -0.01 23.23
N ARG A 143 -5.23 -0.03 23.23
CA ARG A 143 -4.39 0.50 22.15
C ARG A 143 -3.50 -0.59 21.55
N PHE A 144 -3.40 -0.61 20.23
CA PHE A 144 -2.54 -1.52 19.46
C PHE A 144 -1.87 -0.76 18.32
N GLY A 145 -0.66 -1.18 17.95
CA GLY A 145 -0.08 -0.76 16.69
C GLY A 145 -0.89 -1.37 15.55
N ALA A 146 -1.10 -0.61 14.49
CA ALA A 146 -1.83 -1.06 13.31
C ALA A 146 -1.13 -0.56 12.05
N ILE A 147 -1.03 -1.44 11.06
CA ILE A 147 -0.54 -1.09 9.73
C ILE A 147 -1.63 -1.42 8.73
N TRP A 148 -2.17 -0.39 8.10
CA TRP A 148 -3.13 -0.51 7.01
C TRP A 148 -2.34 -0.52 5.71
N THR A 149 -2.56 -1.51 4.86
CA THR A 149 -1.79 -1.66 3.63
C THR A 149 -2.69 -1.72 2.42
N LEU A 150 -2.42 -0.88 1.42
CA LEU A 150 -3.07 -0.93 0.13
C LEU A 150 -2.12 -1.56 -0.88
N ARG A 151 -2.62 -2.54 -1.61
CA ARG A 151 -1.94 -3.13 -2.77
C ARG A 151 -2.70 -2.80 -4.06
N PRO A 152 -2.06 -2.92 -5.23
CA PRO A 152 -2.73 -2.72 -6.52
C PRO A 152 -4.03 -3.52 -6.63
N GLY A 153 -5.02 -2.92 -7.30
CA GLY A 153 -6.36 -3.51 -7.47
C GLY A 153 -7.25 -3.42 -6.23
N ASN A 154 -7.16 -2.33 -5.44
CA ASN A 154 -7.95 -2.09 -4.23
C ASN A 154 -7.95 -3.29 -3.29
N LEU A 155 -6.76 -3.73 -2.88
CA LEU A 155 -6.61 -4.83 -1.96
C LEU A 155 -6.05 -4.31 -0.63
N LEU A 156 -6.96 -4.09 0.33
CA LEU A 156 -6.66 -3.63 1.67
C LEU A 156 -6.32 -4.81 2.59
N CYS A 157 -5.15 -4.82 3.21
CA CYS A 157 -4.82 -5.78 4.26
C CYS A 157 -4.46 -5.05 5.54
N LEU A 158 -4.93 -5.57 6.67
CA LEU A 158 -4.64 -5.04 8.00
C LEU A 158 -3.63 -5.93 8.71
N LEU A 159 -2.60 -5.33 9.27
CA LEU A 159 -1.63 -6.02 10.13
C LEU A 159 -1.70 -5.44 11.54
N GLY A 160 -1.65 -6.32 12.54
CA GLY A 160 -1.34 -5.92 13.90
C GLY A 160 0.15 -5.59 14.05
N ASP A 161 0.45 -4.67 14.95
CA ASP A 161 1.80 -4.19 15.21
C ASP A 161 1.96 -3.82 16.70
N GLU A 162 3.20 -3.61 17.11
CA GLU A 162 3.56 -3.16 18.46
C GLU A 162 3.58 -1.63 18.57
N ILE A 163 3.62 -1.13 19.81
CA ILE A 163 3.81 0.29 20.11
C ILE A 163 5.08 0.39 20.98
N PRO A 164 6.22 0.86 20.44
CA PRO A 164 6.46 1.33 19.07
C PRO A 164 6.48 0.20 18.02
N THR A 165 6.37 0.56 16.74
CA THR A 165 6.33 -0.40 15.61
C THR A 165 7.54 -1.32 15.56
N ASN A 166 7.32 -2.61 15.32
CA ASN A 166 8.39 -3.58 15.03
C ASN A 166 8.60 -3.80 13.52
N GLN A 167 7.81 -3.12 12.68
CA GLN A 167 7.85 -3.19 11.21
C GLN A 167 8.05 -1.79 10.59
N PRO A 168 9.18 -1.11 10.83
CA PRO A 168 9.37 0.30 10.47
C PRO A 168 9.62 0.58 8.98
N SER A 169 9.63 -0.47 8.13
CA SER A 169 9.95 -0.37 6.71
C SER A 169 8.94 -1.10 5.83
N LEU A 170 8.84 -0.68 4.56
CA LEU A 170 8.01 -1.36 3.56
C LEU A 170 8.46 -2.81 3.33
N SER A 171 9.75 -3.11 3.45
CA SER A 171 10.26 -4.49 3.32
C SER A 171 9.80 -5.39 4.47
N ALA A 172 9.79 -4.90 5.71
CA ALA A 172 9.28 -5.63 6.86
C ALA A 172 7.77 -5.88 6.72
N VAL A 173 7.01 -4.85 6.34
CA VAL A 173 5.56 -4.98 6.06
C VAL A 173 5.29 -5.98 4.93
N SER A 174 6.08 -5.93 3.85
CA SER A 174 5.96 -6.87 2.74
C SER A 174 6.23 -8.32 3.18
N ALA A 175 7.24 -8.54 4.02
CA ALA A 175 7.54 -9.87 4.58
C ALA A 175 6.38 -10.39 5.43
N SER A 176 5.78 -9.55 6.27
CA SER A 176 4.59 -9.92 7.04
C SER A 176 3.40 -10.25 6.15
N LEU A 177 3.11 -9.41 5.14
CA LEU A 177 2.03 -9.65 4.18
C LEU A 177 2.22 -10.94 3.38
N ALA A 178 3.44 -11.39 3.14
CA ALA A 178 3.72 -12.66 2.47
C ALA A 178 3.22 -13.88 3.28
N THR A 179 3.08 -13.74 4.60
CA THR A 179 2.54 -14.79 5.48
C THR A 179 1.02 -14.70 5.66
N VAL A 180 0.39 -13.60 5.26
CA VAL A 180 -1.06 -13.40 5.36
C VAL A 180 -1.75 -13.93 4.09
N PRO A 181 -2.65 -14.92 4.20
CA PRO A 181 -3.46 -15.37 3.08
C PRO A 181 -4.21 -14.20 2.44
N ARG A 182 -4.23 -14.10 1.11
CA ARG A 182 -4.95 -13.01 0.41
C ARG A 182 -6.44 -13.00 0.73
N ASP A 183 -7.00 -14.12 1.15
CA ASP A 183 -8.38 -14.28 1.60
C ASP A 183 -8.68 -13.57 2.93
N ASN A 184 -7.65 -13.22 3.70
CA ASN A 184 -7.80 -12.40 4.93
C ASN A 184 -7.76 -10.90 4.64
N CYS A 185 -7.46 -10.49 3.40
CA CYS A 185 -7.54 -9.11 2.96
C CYS A 185 -8.95 -8.78 2.46
N PHE A 186 -9.20 -7.49 2.28
CA PHE A 186 -10.47 -6.92 1.85
C PHE A 186 -10.33 -6.29 0.47
N SER A 187 -11.39 -6.40 -0.32
CA SER A 187 -11.51 -5.78 -1.63
C SER A 187 -12.73 -4.89 -1.72
N ARG A 188 -12.68 -3.91 -2.62
CA ARG A 188 -13.79 -3.05 -2.99
C ARG A 188 -13.93 -3.05 -4.51
#